data_AF-A0AB33CIY0-F1
#
_entry.id   AF-A0AB33CIY0-F1
#
_cell.length_a   1.000
_cell.length_b   1.000
_cell.length_c   1.000
_cell.angle_alpha   90.00
_cell.angle_beta   90.00
_cell.angle_gamma   90.00
#
_symmetry.space_group_name_H-M   'P 1'
#
loop_
_entity.id
_entity.type
_entity.pdbx_description
1 polymer ?
#
loop_
_entity_poly.entity_id
_entity_poly.type
_entity_poly.pdbx_seq_one_letter_code
_entity_poly.pdbx_strand_id
1 'polypeptide(L)' 'MNWHNPVVGENVNRGEWEILRVGPGGADVVARVRRNQSGEANVYVPIPGSASVPEPVTYPIAQAFEVVAQFARNWSK' A
#
# COMPACT_ATOMS: atom_id res chain seq x y z
N MET A 1 -1.05 23.16 -19.38
CA MET A 1 -2.12 22.75 -18.45
C MET A 1 -1.43 22.15 -17.25
N ASN A 2 -1.12 22.97 -16.24
CA ASN A 2 -0.33 22.54 -15.09
C ASN A 2 -1.28 22.03 -14.03
N TRP A 3 -1.31 20.71 -13.84
CA TRP A 3 -2.06 20.08 -12.78
C TRP A 3 -1.37 20.42 -11.45
N HIS A 4 -1.86 21.45 -10.78
CA HIS A 4 -1.45 21.79 -9.42
C HIS A 4 -2.10 20.78 -8.47
N ASN A 5 -1.37 19.72 -8.14
CA ASN A 5 -1.78 18.80 -7.10
C ASN A 5 -1.68 19.56 -5.76
N PRO A 6 -2.80 19.85 -5.07
CA PRO A 6 -2.77 20.66 -3.86
C PRO A 6 -2.37 19.76 -2.70
N VAL A 7 -1.07 19.55 -2.52
CA VAL A 7 -0.57 18.90 -1.32
C VAL A 7 0.09 19.97 -0.46
N VAL A 8 -0.68 20.50 0.49
CA VAL A 8 -0.15 21.25 1.63
C VAL A 8 0.27 20.21 2.66
N GLY A 9 1.58 20.10 2.93
CA GLY A 9 2.16 19.15 3.87
C GLY A 9 3.42 18.49 3.31
N GLU A 10 4.58 18.91 3.79
CA GLU A 10 5.88 18.38 3.38
C GLU A 10 6.13 16.98 3.98
N ASN A 11 5.59 15.93 3.37
CA ASN A 11 6.17 14.56 3.39
C ASN A 11 5.31 13.59 2.56
N VAL A 12 5.24 13.81 1.25
CA VAL A 12 4.71 12.76 0.36
C VAL A 12 5.83 11.76 0.11
N ASN A 13 5.74 10.57 0.72
CA ASN A 13 6.58 9.45 0.35
C ASN A 13 6.13 8.92 -1.03
N ARG A 14 6.71 9.48 -2.10
CA ARG A 14 6.41 9.08 -3.49
C ARG A 14 6.80 7.63 -3.81
N GLY A 15 7.51 6.96 -2.91
CA GLY A 15 7.88 5.57 -3.02
C GLY A 15 6.92 4.63 -2.30
N GLU A 16 5.83 5.11 -1.71
CA GLU A 16 4.93 4.29 -0.91
C GLU A 16 3.46 4.53 -1.28
N TRP A 17 2.71 3.44 -1.37
CA TRP A 17 1.28 3.42 -1.64
C TRP A 17 0.59 2.52 -0.64
N GLU A 18 -0.48 3.00 -0.03
CA GLU A 18 -1.33 2.22 0.87
C GLU A 18 -2.65 1.91 0.17
N ILE A 19 -3.12 0.67 0.31
CA ILE A 19 -4.51 0.33 0.01
C ILE A 19 -5.30 0.48 1.29
N LEU A 20 -6.34 1.30 1.20
CA LEU A 20 -7.23 1.61 2.30
C LEU A 20 -8.58 0.93 2.10
N ARG A 21 -9.11 0.34 3.17
CA ARG A 21 -10.53 0.06 3.32
C ARG A 21 -11.16 1.23 4.06
N VAL A 22 -12.09 1.92 3.42
CA VAL A 22 -12.80 3.05 4.04
C VAL A 22 -14.19 2.60 4.49
N GLY A 23 -14.55 2.93 5.73
CA GLY A 23 -15.87 2.68 6.30
C GLY A 23 -16.33 3.81 7.22
N PRO A 24 -17.53 3.70 7.81
CA PRO A 24 -18.09 4.76 8.66
C PRO A 24 -17.24 5.13 9.88
N GLY A 25 -16.42 4.20 10.37
CA GLY A 25 -15.52 4.39 11.52
C GLY A 25 -14.12 4.90 11.18
N GLY A 26 -13.80 5.10 9.90
CA GLY A 26 -12.45 5.51 9.47
C GLY A 26 -11.91 4.68 8.30
N ALA A 27 -10.59 4.71 8.14
CA ALA A 27 -9.90 3.94 7.10
C ALA A 27 -8.85 3.03 7.72
N ASP A 28 -8.86 1.76 7.30
CA ASP A 28 -7.86 0.76 7.67
C ASP A 28 -6.90 0.53 6.50
N VAL A 29 -5.60 0.48 6.79
CA VAL A 29 -4.60 0.04 5.81
C VAL A 29 -4.66 -1.48 5.70
N VAL A 30 -5.06 -1.98 4.53
CA VAL A 30 -5.20 -3.43 4.28
C VAL A 30 -3.97 -4.03 3.58
N ALA A 31 -3.15 -3.21 2.95
CA ALA A 31 -1.87 -3.60 2.36
C ALA A 31 -1.09 -2.34 1.94
N ARG A 32 0.23 -2.48 1.77
CA ARG A 32 1.12 -1.39 1.37
C ARG A 32 2.16 -1.88 0.35
N VAL A 33 2.42 -1.04 -0.65
CA VAL A 33 3.49 -1.22 -1.65
C VAL A 33 4.54 -0.16 -1.40
N ARG A 34 5.80 -0.54 -1.26
CA ARG A 34 6.92 0.39 -1.14
C ARG A 34 7.96 0.11 -2.20
N ARG A 35 8.14 1.04 -3.14
CA ARG A 35 9.19 0.99 -4.16
C ARG A 35 10.56 0.89 -3.49
N ASN A 36 11.39 -0.03 -3.98
CA ASN A 36 12.79 -0.09 -3.62
C ASN A 36 13.67 0.58 -4.70
N GLN A 37 14.95 0.77 -4.42
CA GLN A 37 15.87 1.47 -5.33
C GLN A 37 16.21 0.67 -6.61
N SER A 38 15.80 -0.60 -6.69
CA SER A 38 16.16 -1.53 -7.77
C SER A 38 15.09 -1.68 -8.85
N GLY A 39 14.01 -0.89 -8.81
CA GLY A 39 12.88 -1.00 -9.75
C GLY A 39 11.82 -2.04 -9.37
N GLU A 40 11.99 -2.66 -8.20
CA GLU A 40 11.03 -3.56 -7.57
C GLU A 40 10.26 -2.82 -6.47
N ALA A 41 9.38 -3.54 -5.78
CA ALA A 41 8.67 -3.04 -4.63
C ALA A 41 8.46 -4.14 -3.57
N ASN A 42 8.54 -3.70 -2.32
CA ASN A 42 8.22 -4.50 -1.15
C ASN A 42 6.71 -4.41 -0.89
N VAL A 43 6.08 -5.56 -0.73
CA VAL A 43 4.67 -5.72 -0.39
C VAL A 43 4.56 -6.02 1.10
N TYR A 44 3.83 -5.18 1.82
CA TYR A 44 3.51 -5.34 3.23
C TYR A 44 2.03 -5.68 3.35
N VAL A 45 1.76 -6.78 4.03
CA VAL A 45 0.40 -7.29 4.21
C VAL A 45 0.17 -7.49 5.71
N PRO A 46 -0.70 -6.72 6.36
CA PRO A 46 -1.01 -6.93 7.77
C PRO A 46 -1.66 -8.31 7.98
N ILE A 47 -1.43 -8.91 9.15
CA ILE A 47 -2.16 -10.12 9.56
C ILE A 47 -3.31 -9.64 10.46
N PRO A 48 -4.59 -9.88 10.11
CA PRO A 48 -5.71 -9.38 10.90
C PRO A 48 -5.65 -9.97 12.32
N GLY A 49 -5.76 -9.11 13.33
CA GLY A 49 -5.73 -9.51 14.74
C GLY A 49 -4.36 -9.86 15.31
N SER A 50 -3.27 -9.66 14.53
CA SER A 50 -1.91 -9.89 15.00
C SER A 50 -1.16 -8.56 15.19
N ALA A 51 -0.41 -8.46 16.30
CA ALA A 51 0.56 -7.38 16.50
C ALA A 51 1.87 -7.62 15.73
N SER A 52 2.05 -8.82 15.16
CA SER A 52 3.24 -9.17 14.39
C SER A 52 3.16 -8.57 12.98
N VAL A 53 4.19 -7.82 12.61
CA VAL A 53 4.39 -7.33 11.24
C VAL A 53 5.12 -8.43 10.48
N PRO A 54 4.52 -9.05 9.45
CA PRO A 54 5.22 -10.04 8.64
C PRO A 54 6.32 -9.37 7.83
N GLU A 55 7.35 -10.15 7.50
CA GLU A 55 8.42 -9.72 6.60
C GLU A 55 7.83 -9.35 5.23
N PRO A 56 8.23 -8.20 4.66
CA PRO A 56 7.75 -7.80 3.34
C PRO A 56 8.26 -8.74 2.25
N VAL A 57 7.42 -8.96 1.25
CA VAL A 57 7.77 -9.78 0.08
C VAL A 57 8.08 -8.88 -1.10
N THR A 58 9.21 -9.11 -1.78
CA THR A 58 9.64 -8.30 -2.92
C THR A 58 9.06 -8.83 -4.23
N TYR A 59 8.53 -7.92 -5.05
CA TYR A 59 8.05 -8.20 -6.40
C TYR A 59 8.50 -7.12 -7.37
N PRO A 60 8.55 -7.41 -8.69
CA PRO A 60 8.53 -6.36 -9.71
C PRO A 60 7.38 -5.39 -9.46
N ILE A 61 7.61 -4.08 -9.63
CA ILE A 61 6.67 -3.05 -9.16
C ILE A 61 5.24 -3.23 -9.68
N ALA A 62 5.07 -3.60 -10.96
CA ALA A 62 3.75 -3.86 -11.54
C ALA A 62 3.06 -5.07 -10.86
N GLN A 63 3.80 -6.15 -10.63
CA GLN A 63 3.28 -7.33 -9.96
C GLN A 63 2.95 -7.05 -8.49
N ALA A 64 3.72 -6.21 -7.81
CA ALA A 64 3.43 -5.80 -6.43
C ALA A 64 2.03 -5.18 -6.29
N PHE A 65 1.62 -4.33 -7.24
CA PHE A 65 0.28 -3.76 -7.27
C PHE A 65 -0.80 -4.81 -7.50
N GLU A 66 -0.58 -5.77 -8.41
CA GLU A 66 -1.54 -6.85 -8.66
C GLU A 66 -1.74 -7.74 -7.41
N VAL A 67 -0.65 -8.10 -6.73
CA VAL A 67 -0.69 -8.91 -5.50
C VAL A 67 -1.48 -8.19 -4.41
N VAL A 68 -1.20 -6.90 -4.19
CA VAL A 68 -1.84 -6.10 -3.16
C VAL A 68 -3.32 -5.85 -3.50
N ALA A 69 -3.68 -5.66 -4.77
CA ALA A 69 -5.07 -5.57 -5.20
C ALA A 69 -5.85 -6.89 -5.00
N GLN A 70 -5.24 -8.02 -5.35
CA GLN A 70 -5.84 -9.35 -5.13
C GLN A 70 -6.05 -9.61 -3.63
N PHE A 71 -5.06 -9.27 -2.81
CA PHE A 71 -5.15 -9.41 -1.37
C PHE A 71 -6.30 -8.59 -0.78
N ALA A 72 -6.39 -7.31 -1.13
CA ALA A 72 -7.45 -6.42 -0.65
C ALA A 72 -8.85 -6.91 -1.03
N ARG A 73 -9.03 -7.45 -2.25
CA ARG A 73 -10.28 -8.08 -2.69
C ARG A 73 -10.68 -9.25 -1.79
N ASN A 74 -9.72 -10.11 -1.44
CA ASN A 74 -9.99 -11.28 -0.60
C ASN A 74 -10.29 -10.90 0.84
N TRP A 75 -9.68 -9.83 1.38
CA TRP A 75 -9.99 -9.32 2.71
C TRP A 75 -11.43 -8.78 2.80
N SER A 76 -12.04 -8.35 1.69
CA SER A 76 -13.40 -7.77 1.65
C SER A 76 -14.55 -8.79 1.69
N LYS A 77 -14.22 -10.08 1.66
CA LYS A 77 -15.15 -11.17 1.90
C LYS A 77 -15.07 -11.59 3.37
#